data_AF-A0A7S1GU14-F1
#
_entry.id   AF-A0A7S1GU14-F1
#
_cell.length_a   1.000
_cell.length_b   1.000
_cell.length_c   1.000
_cell.angle_alpha   90.00
_cell.angle_beta   90.00
_cell.angle_gamma   90.00
#
_symmetry.space_group_name_H-M   'P 1'
#
loop_
_entity.id
_entity.type
_entity.pdbx_description
1 polymer ?
#
loop_
_entity_poly.entity_id
_entity_poly.type
_entity_poly.pdbx_seq_one_letter_code
_entity_poly.pdbx_strand_id
1 'polypeptide(L)'
;MPSEGAVSTADNIDDEKSSMDARLAQALSILSEQEAAQMLGNQDNLPRLPIPSLSDSVSDFLRACEPQLSPEEYAETERSCKTFLENPEEGQKLHQALLDYDRQEGKNSYLEEFWETAYLAQRTPIPINTNPFFVLEDDPTPARTSQIARATNLVWSSLKFYCSVRDGTLEPDMQRTTPLCMTQYTRLFGTARIPGKGVDTVSYNPDSRHIVVMSRGHVYWMDVLGEDGKVCLSQTQIEEALRSIRTDSLRYYIGENLNQAVGLLTTENREEWAVRREKLRLASGENASSLQRIDSAIFVLCLDDTSPSSQAETASNSLHGTSELAAAEGYAAGVQVGTCINRWYDKSLSIIVCQNGAAGINFEHSVIDGHSVLRFASDVFTDTILTFAENIRDRLTCAA
;
A
#
# COMPACT_ATOMS: atom_id res chain seq x y z
N MET A 1 -11.71 -21.21 -69.99
CA MET A 1 -12.25 -20.25 -69.02
C MET A 1 -13.51 -20.85 -68.42
N PRO A 2 -13.48 -21.26 -67.14
CA PRO A 2 -14.66 -21.29 -66.30
C PRO A 2 -14.58 -20.23 -65.21
N SER A 3 -15.73 -19.73 -64.82
CA SER A 3 -16.02 -18.69 -63.85
C SER A 3 -15.73 -19.10 -62.40
N GLU A 4 -14.96 -18.29 -61.67
CA GLU A 4 -14.83 -18.35 -60.22
C GLU A 4 -16.08 -17.76 -59.56
N GLY A 5 -16.72 -18.56 -58.71
CA GLY A 5 -17.83 -18.14 -57.86
C GLY A 5 -17.30 -17.42 -56.62
N ALA A 6 -17.88 -16.24 -56.34
CA ALA A 6 -17.69 -15.52 -55.10
C ALA A 6 -18.26 -16.34 -53.93
N VAL A 7 -17.38 -16.80 -53.03
CA VAL A 7 -17.78 -17.37 -51.74
C VAL A 7 -18.01 -16.21 -50.76
N SER A 8 -19.21 -16.22 -50.17
CA SER A 8 -19.75 -15.28 -49.20
C SER A 8 -18.79 -14.98 -48.05
N THR A 9 -18.33 -13.73 -47.95
CA THR A 9 -17.58 -13.20 -46.80
C THR A 9 -18.50 -12.71 -45.68
N ALA A 10 -19.83 -12.72 -45.88
CA ALA A 10 -20.81 -12.28 -44.89
C ALA A 10 -21.12 -13.39 -43.86
N ASP A 11 -21.18 -14.66 -44.30
CA ASP A 11 -21.57 -15.77 -43.42
C ASP A 11 -20.50 -16.08 -42.33
N ASN A 12 -19.22 -15.83 -42.61
CA ASN A 12 -18.14 -16.05 -41.63
C ASN A 12 -18.08 -15.00 -40.51
N ILE A 13 -18.58 -13.78 -40.74
CA ILE A 13 -18.55 -12.69 -39.75
C ILE A 13 -19.68 -12.88 -38.73
N ASP A 14 -20.85 -13.35 -39.18
CA ASP A 14 -21.99 -13.64 -38.29
C ASP A 14 -21.74 -14.87 -37.40
N ASP A 15 -21.03 -15.89 -37.90
CA ASP A 15 -20.63 -17.06 -37.10
C ASP A 15 -19.55 -16.73 -36.04
N GLU A 16 -18.57 -15.87 -36.36
CA GLU A 16 -17.57 -15.41 -35.38
C GLU A 16 -18.20 -14.51 -34.30
N LYS A 17 -19.14 -13.65 -34.68
CA LYS A 17 -19.87 -12.77 -33.75
C LYS A 17 -20.78 -13.57 -32.81
N SER A 18 -21.49 -14.57 -33.34
CA SER A 18 -22.30 -15.53 -32.58
C SER A 18 -21.45 -16.34 -31.58
N SER A 19 -20.26 -16.77 -31.99
CA SER A 19 -19.29 -17.48 -31.14
C SER A 19 -18.72 -16.60 -30.02
N MET A 20 -18.47 -15.31 -30.30
CA MET A 20 -18.00 -14.34 -29.31
C MET A 20 -19.10 -13.96 -28.31
N ASP A 21 -20.33 -13.77 -28.77
CA ASP A 21 -21.50 -13.50 -27.92
C ASP A 21 -21.83 -14.70 -27.02
N ALA A 22 -21.67 -15.94 -27.51
CA ALA A 22 -21.81 -17.15 -26.70
C ALA A 22 -20.73 -17.27 -25.62
N ARG A 23 -19.48 -16.90 -25.92
CA ARG A 23 -18.38 -16.86 -24.94
C ARG A 23 -18.57 -15.74 -23.92
N LEU A 24 -19.09 -14.59 -24.34
CA LEU A 24 -19.42 -13.48 -23.45
C LEU A 24 -20.60 -13.85 -22.55
N ALA A 25 -21.64 -14.50 -23.07
CA ALA A 25 -22.76 -15.00 -22.28
C ALA A 25 -22.34 -16.10 -21.30
N GLN A 26 -21.40 -16.98 -21.69
CA GLN A 26 -20.83 -17.98 -20.79
C GLN A 26 -19.92 -17.35 -19.72
N ALA A 27 -19.14 -16.33 -20.06
CA ALA A 27 -18.36 -15.55 -19.10
C ALA A 27 -19.28 -14.79 -18.12
N LEU A 28 -20.36 -14.17 -18.63
CA LEU A 28 -21.38 -13.49 -17.82
C LEU A 28 -22.19 -14.47 -16.96
N SER A 29 -22.43 -15.69 -17.43
CA SER A 29 -23.05 -16.79 -16.67
C SER A 29 -22.14 -17.30 -15.56
N ILE A 30 -20.84 -17.43 -15.81
CA ILE A 30 -19.84 -17.76 -14.78
C ILE A 30 -19.75 -16.64 -13.75
N LEU A 31 -19.82 -15.38 -14.20
CA LEU A 31 -19.90 -14.20 -13.33
C LEU A 31 -21.23 -14.09 -12.56
N SER A 32 -22.32 -14.70 -13.06
CA SER A 32 -23.64 -14.70 -12.40
C SER A 32 -23.89 -15.91 -11.49
N GLU A 33 -23.13 -17.00 -11.67
CA GLU A 33 -23.21 -18.22 -10.86
C GLU A 33 -22.24 -18.20 -9.66
N GLN A 34 -21.29 -17.26 -9.61
CA GLN A 34 -20.66 -16.86 -8.36
C GLN A 34 -21.71 -16.11 -7.54
N GLU A 35 -22.34 -16.79 -6.56
CA GLU A 35 -22.88 -16.11 -5.38
C GLU A 35 -21.83 -15.09 -4.95
N ALA A 36 -22.14 -13.79 -5.03
CA ALA A 36 -21.17 -12.69 -4.94
C ALA A 36 -20.06 -13.03 -3.96
N ALA A 37 -18.89 -13.40 -4.48
CA ALA A 37 -17.83 -14.00 -3.69
C ALA A 37 -17.48 -13.00 -2.59
N GLN A 38 -17.85 -13.33 -1.35
CA GLN A 38 -17.55 -12.45 -0.23
C GLN A 38 -16.04 -12.48 -0.04
N MET A 39 -15.41 -11.31 -0.02
CA MET A 39 -13.97 -11.14 0.13
C MET A 39 -13.39 -12.00 1.28
N LEU A 40 -14.13 -12.10 2.39
CA LEU A 40 -13.74 -12.87 3.58
C LEU A 40 -14.41 -14.25 3.67
N GLY A 41 -15.14 -14.69 2.64
CA GLY A 41 -15.95 -15.93 2.67
C GLY A 41 -15.14 -17.22 2.85
N ASN A 42 -13.83 -17.19 2.57
CA ASN A 42 -12.93 -18.33 2.79
C ASN A 42 -12.19 -18.27 4.13
N GLN A 43 -12.25 -17.16 4.88
CA GLN A 43 -11.35 -16.87 6.01
C GLN A 43 -11.44 -17.92 7.12
N ASP A 44 -12.65 -18.39 7.44
CA ASP A 44 -12.89 -19.44 8.47
C ASP A 44 -12.45 -20.84 8.03
N ASN A 45 -12.26 -21.06 6.73
CA ASN A 45 -11.88 -22.34 6.14
C ASN A 45 -10.37 -22.46 5.87
N LEU A 46 -9.60 -21.40 6.12
CA LEU A 46 -8.17 -21.41 5.90
C LEU A 46 -7.45 -22.32 6.91
N PRO A 47 -6.45 -23.10 6.47
CA PRO A 47 -5.63 -23.86 7.40
C PRO A 47 -4.83 -22.91 8.30
N ARG A 48 -4.71 -23.27 9.57
CA ARG A 48 -3.80 -22.57 10.50
C ARG A 48 -2.36 -22.73 10.02
N LEU A 49 -1.53 -21.73 10.30
CA LEU A 49 -0.08 -21.80 10.03
C LEU A 49 0.52 -22.95 10.86
N PRO A 50 1.11 -23.99 10.23
CA PRO A 50 1.65 -25.13 10.96
C PRO A 50 2.88 -24.72 11.76
N ILE A 51 3.00 -25.27 12.98
CA ILE A 51 4.22 -25.22 13.77
C ILE A 51 5.07 -26.45 13.41
N PRO A 52 6.27 -26.29 12.82
CA PRO A 52 7.15 -27.43 12.52
C PRO A 52 7.61 -28.15 13.78
N SER A 53 8.03 -29.41 13.66
CA SER A 53 8.60 -30.11 14.82
C SER A 53 9.90 -29.43 15.25
N LEU A 54 10.18 -29.42 16.55
CA LEU A 54 11.42 -28.83 17.09
C LEU A 54 12.68 -29.43 16.45
N SER A 55 12.66 -30.75 16.21
CA SER A 55 13.77 -31.47 15.57
C SER A 55 13.98 -31.03 14.11
N ASP A 56 12.90 -30.87 13.35
CA ASP A 56 12.98 -30.44 11.95
C ASP A 56 13.49 -29.00 11.87
N SER A 57 12.98 -28.09 12.73
CA SER A 57 13.45 -26.71 12.79
C SER A 57 14.94 -26.61 13.11
N VAL A 58 15.45 -27.40 14.05
CA VAL A 58 16.88 -27.41 14.39
C VAL A 58 17.73 -28.00 13.26
N SER A 59 17.26 -29.06 12.61
CA SER A 59 17.92 -29.65 11.44
C SER A 59 18.03 -28.65 10.28
N ASP A 60 16.95 -27.93 9.98
CA ASP A 60 16.93 -26.91 8.93
C ASP A 60 17.78 -25.70 9.30
N PHE A 61 17.78 -25.27 10.57
CA PHE A 61 18.65 -24.21 11.08
C PHE A 61 20.14 -24.56 10.90
N LEU A 62 20.56 -25.75 11.31
CA LEU A 62 21.95 -26.19 11.14
C LEU A 62 22.33 -26.26 9.65
N ARG A 63 21.46 -26.80 8.79
CA ARG A 63 21.69 -26.80 7.34
C ARG A 63 21.89 -25.40 6.77
N ALA A 64 21.16 -24.41 7.27
CA ALA A 64 21.31 -23.01 6.86
C ALA A 64 22.60 -22.37 7.41
N CYS A 65 23.06 -22.79 8.58
CA CYS A 65 24.30 -22.31 9.21
C CYS A 65 25.57 -22.88 8.57
N GLU A 66 25.56 -24.14 8.13
CA GLU A 66 26.73 -24.84 7.58
C GLU A 66 27.54 -24.03 6.55
N PRO A 67 26.93 -23.39 5.52
CA PRO A 67 27.69 -22.60 4.56
C PRO A 67 28.15 -21.22 5.07
N GLN A 68 27.68 -20.77 6.23
CA GLN A 68 27.95 -19.43 6.78
C GLN A 68 29.00 -19.42 7.89
N LEU A 69 29.25 -20.57 8.50
CA LEU A 69 30.10 -20.70 9.68
C LEU A 69 31.42 -21.40 9.34
N SER A 70 32.48 -21.08 10.09
CA SER A 70 33.68 -21.90 10.10
C SER A 70 33.38 -23.30 10.68
N PRO A 71 34.23 -24.32 10.40
CA PRO A 71 34.05 -25.65 10.97
C PRO A 71 33.99 -25.65 12.51
N GLU A 72 34.79 -24.80 13.17
CA GLU A 72 34.75 -24.68 14.64
C GLU A 72 33.44 -24.06 15.15
N GLU A 73 32.97 -22.98 14.52
CA GLU A 73 31.71 -22.32 14.89
C GLU A 73 30.50 -23.22 14.62
N TYR A 74 30.51 -23.98 13.51
CA TYR A 74 29.46 -24.94 13.21
C TYR A 74 29.40 -26.05 14.25
N ALA A 75 30.55 -26.62 14.64
CA ALA A 75 30.61 -27.66 15.68
C ALA A 75 30.12 -27.16 17.05
N GLU A 76 30.39 -25.89 17.39
CA GLU A 76 29.83 -25.27 18.60
C GLU A 76 28.31 -25.06 18.50
N THR A 77 27.84 -24.59 17.35
CA THR A 77 26.42 -24.39 17.06
C THR A 77 25.65 -25.71 17.11
N GLU A 78 26.19 -26.77 16.53
CA GLU A 78 25.64 -28.13 16.57
C GLU A 78 25.51 -28.64 18.00
N ARG A 79 26.54 -28.45 18.84
CA ARG A 79 26.50 -28.85 20.26
C ARG A 79 25.42 -28.08 21.03
N SER A 80 25.30 -26.78 20.78
CA SER A 80 24.28 -25.93 21.39
C SER A 80 22.86 -26.36 20.97
N CYS A 81 22.65 -26.61 19.68
CA CYS A 81 21.40 -27.11 19.12
C CYS A 81 21.00 -28.47 19.71
N LYS A 82 21.96 -29.39 19.84
CA LYS A 82 21.74 -30.69 20.49
C LYS A 82 21.30 -30.52 21.94
N THR A 83 21.98 -29.64 22.69
CA THR A 83 21.63 -29.35 24.09
C THR A 83 20.22 -28.77 24.18
N PHE A 84 19.87 -27.83 23.31
CA PHE A 84 18.53 -27.22 23.25
C PHE A 84 17.42 -28.25 22.95
N LEU A 85 17.69 -29.21 22.05
CA LEU A 85 16.76 -30.30 21.73
C LEU A 85 16.55 -31.28 22.89
N GLU A 86 17.65 -31.66 23.55
CA GLU A 86 17.64 -32.69 24.60
C GLU A 86 17.19 -32.14 25.96
N ASN A 87 17.33 -30.83 26.22
CA ASN A 87 16.97 -30.20 27.49
C ASN A 87 15.44 -29.99 27.61
N PRO A 88 14.77 -30.67 28.56
CA PRO A 88 13.32 -30.55 28.72
C PRO A 88 12.87 -29.16 29.19
N GLU A 89 13.71 -28.41 29.91
CA GLU A 89 13.36 -27.11 30.48
C GLU A 89 13.58 -25.94 29.50
N GLU A 90 14.21 -26.19 28.35
CA GLU A 90 14.48 -25.20 27.31
C GLU A 90 13.66 -25.50 26.05
N GLY A 91 14.24 -26.17 25.05
CA GLY A 91 13.62 -26.29 23.73
C GLY A 91 12.27 -26.99 23.76
N GLN A 92 12.14 -28.08 24.53
CA GLN A 92 10.88 -28.82 24.62
C GLN A 92 9.79 -28.01 25.32
N LYS A 93 10.12 -27.34 26.43
CA LYS A 93 9.18 -26.47 27.18
C LYS A 93 8.74 -25.27 26.35
N LEU A 94 9.66 -24.60 25.66
CA LEU A 94 9.36 -23.47 24.79
C LEU A 94 8.49 -23.90 23.59
N HIS A 95 8.80 -25.04 22.97
CA HIS A 95 8.00 -25.58 21.89
C HIS A 95 6.57 -25.95 22.36
N GLN A 96 6.45 -26.56 23.54
CA GLN A 96 5.14 -26.85 24.12
C GLN A 96 4.36 -25.57 24.44
N ALA A 97 5.02 -24.55 25.00
CA ALA A 97 4.40 -23.25 25.25
C ALA A 97 3.91 -22.58 23.95
N LEU A 98 4.65 -22.72 22.85
CA LEU A 98 4.24 -22.23 21.53
C LEU A 98 3.00 -22.96 21.00
N LEU A 99 2.97 -24.29 21.12
CA LEU A 99 1.81 -25.11 20.76
C LEU A 99 0.58 -24.76 21.60
N ASP A 100 0.76 -24.54 22.90
CA ASP A 100 -0.31 -24.16 23.81
C ASP A 100 -0.81 -22.74 23.52
N TYR A 101 0.10 -21.82 23.15
CA TYR A 101 -0.24 -20.47 22.69
C TYR A 101 -1.06 -20.50 21.40
N ASP A 102 -0.67 -21.30 20.39
CA ASP A 102 -1.44 -21.44 19.15
C ASP A 102 -2.86 -21.92 19.40
N ARG A 103 -3.05 -22.84 20.36
CA ARG A 103 -4.37 -23.40 20.70
C ARG A 103 -5.28 -22.45 21.47
N GLN A 104 -4.80 -21.28 21.90
CA GLN A 104 -5.63 -20.32 22.64
C GLN A 104 -6.77 -19.79 21.76
N GLU A 105 -7.92 -19.57 22.38
CA GLU A 105 -9.08 -18.98 21.72
C GLU A 105 -8.75 -17.58 21.19
N GLY A 106 -9.22 -17.27 19.98
CA GLY A 106 -8.97 -15.99 19.32
C GLY A 106 -7.62 -15.86 18.61
N LYS A 107 -6.75 -16.88 18.64
CA LYS A 107 -5.53 -16.91 17.82
C LYS A 107 -5.83 -17.52 16.45
N ASN A 108 -5.56 -16.77 15.38
CA ASN A 108 -5.63 -17.26 14.01
C ASN A 108 -4.30 -17.92 13.55
N SER A 109 -3.19 -17.39 14.05
CA SER A 109 -1.83 -17.87 13.81
C SER A 109 -0.99 -17.66 15.06
N TYR A 110 -0.10 -18.60 15.37
CA TYR A 110 0.88 -18.43 16.44
C TYR A 110 1.84 -17.26 16.20
N LEU A 111 2.03 -16.83 14.95
CA LEU A 111 3.09 -15.89 14.56
C LEU A 111 2.64 -14.42 14.52
N GLU A 112 1.37 -14.16 14.21
CA GLU A 112 0.86 -12.83 13.86
C GLU A 112 1.21 -11.75 14.89
N GLU A 113 0.89 -11.99 16.17
CA GLU A 113 1.17 -11.03 17.25
C GLU A 113 2.67 -10.82 17.50
N PHE A 114 3.48 -11.88 17.40
CA PHE A 114 4.92 -11.77 17.57
C PHE A 114 5.56 -10.98 16.43
N TRP A 115 5.07 -11.20 15.20
CA TRP A 115 5.55 -10.52 14.00
C TRP A 115 5.19 -9.04 14.02
N GLU A 116 3.94 -8.70 14.32
CA GLU A 116 3.50 -7.32 14.49
C GLU A 116 4.29 -6.63 15.61
N THR A 117 4.45 -7.30 16.76
CA THR A 117 5.23 -6.76 17.89
C THR A 117 6.69 -6.54 17.50
N ALA A 118 7.31 -7.40 16.69
CA ALA A 118 8.69 -7.21 16.26
C ALA A 118 8.87 -5.90 15.47
N TYR A 119 7.99 -5.60 14.53
CA TYR A 119 8.01 -4.32 13.80
C TYR A 119 7.67 -3.14 14.70
N LEU A 120 6.60 -3.27 15.49
CA LEU A 120 6.13 -2.21 16.37
C LEU A 120 7.08 -1.95 17.52
N ALA A 121 7.94 -2.88 17.95
CA ALA A 121 8.96 -2.65 18.98
C ALA A 121 10.27 -2.09 18.43
N GLN A 122 10.54 -2.25 17.13
CA GLN A 122 11.73 -1.67 16.50
C GLN A 122 11.73 -0.14 16.61
N ARG A 123 12.88 0.42 17.04
CA ARG A 123 13.03 1.86 17.32
C ARG A 123 13.76 2.64 16.22
N THR A 124 14.35 1.97 15.24
CA THR A 124 15.02 2.65 14.11
C THR A 124 14.01 3.46 13.29
N PRO A 125 14.45 4.51 12.58
CA PRO A 125 13.62 5.20 11.59
C PRO A 125 12.94 4.22 10.63
N ILE A 126 11.68 4.48 10.31
CA ILE A 126 10.90 3.64 9.40
C ILE A 126 11.33 3.74 7.93
N PRO A 127 11.58 4.94 7.36
CA PRO A 127 12.04 5.05 5.98
C PRO A 127 13.35 4.28 5.79
N ILE A 128 13.51 3.63 4.64
CA ILE A 128 14.68 2.78 4.27
C ILE A 128 14.76 1.47 5.07
N ASN A 129 14.62 1.50 6.39
CA ASN A 129 14.82 0.31 7.24
C ASN A 129 13.60 -0.62 7.28
N THR A 130 12.39 -0.08 7.11
CA THR A 130 11.14 -0.83 7.23
C THR A 130 10.20 -0.60 6.06
N ASN A 131 9.93 0.66 5.66
CA ASN A 131 8.98 0.92 4.58
C ASN A 131 9.55 0.53 3.21
N PRO A 132 8.92 -0.44 2.52
CA PRO A 132 9.18 -0.68 1.11
C PRO A 132 8.42 0.33 0.23
N PHE A 133 8.61 0.18 -1.08
CA PHE A 133 7.92 0.96 -2.10
C PHE A 133 7.68 0.14 -3.36
N PHE A 134 6.76 0.61 -4.19
CA PHE A 134 6.62 0.21 -5.59
C PHE A 134 6.76 1.41 -6.51
N VAL A 135 7.34 1.19 -7.70
CA VAL A 135 7.29 2.14 -8.80
C VAL A 135 6.18 1.70 -9.73
N LEU A 136 5.28 2.62 -10.07
CA LEU A 136 4.15 2.35 -10.95
C LEU A 136 4.55 2.61 -12.41
N GLU A 137 4.16 1.71 -13.30
CA GLU A 137 4.34 1.90 -14.73
C GLU A 137 3.56 3.11 -15.24
N ASP A 138 4.15 3.82 -16.20
CA ASP A 138 3.53 4.98 -16.83
C ASP A 138 2.28 4.57 -17.62
N ASP A 139 1.31 5.50 -17.69
CA ASP A 139 0.14 5.31 -18.54
C ASP A 139 0.60 5.20 -20.01
N PRO A 140 0.03 4.29 -20.82
CA PRO A 140 0.37 4.14 -22.23
C PRO A 140 0.14 5.42 -23.07
N THR A 141 -0.54 6.44 -22.54
CA THR A 141 -0.79 7.69 -23.26
C THR A 141 -0.11 8.94 -22.65
N PRO A 142 0.64 9.73 -23.46
CA PRO A 142 1.31 10.96 -23.01
C PRO A 142 0.39 12.07 -22.47
N ALA A 143 -0.91 12.08 -22.82
CA ALA A 143 -1.85 13.08 -22.32
C ALA A 143 -2.22 12.88 -20.84
N ARG A 144 -2.03 11.67 -20.30
CA ARG A 144 -2.30 11.31 -18.90
C ARG A 144 -1.06 11.34 -18.01
N THR A 145 0.08 11.79 -18.54
CA THR A 145 1.32 11.99 -17.78
C THR A 145 1.35 13.31 -17.01
N SER A 146 0.37 14.21 -17.19
CA SER A 146 0.29 15.37 -16.31
C SER A 146 0.02 14.90 -14.88
N GLN A 147 0.79 15.42 -13.92
CA GLN A 147 0.70 15.05 -12.51
C GLN A 147 -0.74 15.02 -11.98
N ILE A 148 -1.52 16.07 -12.25
CA ILE A 148 -2.89 16.20 -11.73
C ILE A 148 -3.82 15.17 -12.36
N ALA A 149 -3.72 14.94 -13.68
CA ALA A 149 -4.54 13.93 -14.34
C ALA A 149 -4.22 12.53 -13.81
N ARG A 150 -2.93 12.17 -13.70
CA ARG A 150 -2.53 10.86 -13.17
C ARG A 150 -2.93 10.69 -11.70
N ALA A 151 -2.69 11.70 -10.87
CA ALA A 151 -3.10 11.68 -9.47
C ALA A 151 -4.62 11.51 -9.31
N THR A 152 -5.41 12.19 -10.14
CA THR A 152 -6.88 12.06 -10.14
C THR A 152 -7.31 10.64 -10.48
N ASN A 153 -6.72 10.03 -11.52
CA ASN A 153 -7.02 8.66 -11.91
C ASN A 153 -6.64 7.67 -10.81
N LEU A 154 -5.43 7.80 -10.24
CA LEU A 154 -4.97 6.94 -9.15
C LEU A 154 -5.87 7.07 -7.91
N VAL A 155 -6.26 8.28 -7.52
CA VAL A 155 -7.22 8.49 -6.42
C VAL A 155 -8.54 7.81 -6.73
N TRP A 156 -9.11 8.05 -7.91
CA TRP A 156 -10.39 7.47 -8.32
C TRP A 156 -10.39 5.94 -8.27
N SER A 157 -9.40 5.31 -8.88
CA SER A 157 -9.24 3.85 -8.88
C SER A 157 -8.96 3.30 -7.49
N SER A 158 -8.18 4.02 -6.67
CA SER A 158 -7.93 3.63 -5.26
C SER A 158 -9.20 3.68 -4.42
N LEU A 159 -10.10 4.65 -4.67
CA LEU A 159 -11.39 4.73 -3.97
C LEU A 159 -12.33 3.59 -4.38
N LYS A 160 -12.34 3.18 -5.65
CA LYS A 160 -13.08 1.98 -6.07
C LYS A 160 -12.59 0.74 -5.33
N PHE A 161 -11.27 0.55 -5.24
CA PHE A 161 -10.67 -0.57 -4.52
C PHE A 161 -10.98 -0.50 -3.01
N TYR A 162 -10.90 0.68 -2.40
CA TYR A 162 -11.27 0.86 -1.00
C TYR A 162 -12.73 0.51 -0.74
N CYS A 163 -13.65 0.97 -1.60
CA CYS A 163 -15.06 0.60 -1.50
C CYS A 163 -15.28 -0.90 -1.68
N SER A 164 -14.58 -1.58 -2.61
CA SER A 164 -14.74 -3.04 -2.77
C SER A 164 -14.24 -3.83 -1.56
N VAL A 165 -13.14 -3.39 -0.93
CA VAL A 165 -12.67 -3.97 0.33
C VAL A 165 -13.70 -3.77 1.45
N ARG A 166 -14.18 -2.54 1.63
CA ARG A 166 -15.13 -2.20 2.70
C ARG A 166 -16.47 -2.91 2.52
N ASP A 167 -16.97 -2.96 1.30
CA ASP A 167 -18.27 -3.56 0.98
C ASP A 167 -18.16 -5.09 0.85
N GLY A 168 -16.95 -5.65 1.00
CA GLY A 168 -16.70 -7.09 0.98
C GLY A 168 -16.84 -7.74 -0.40
N THR A 169 -16.76 -6.94 -1.47
CA THR A 169 -16.95 -7.36 -2.87
C THR A 169 -15.64 -7.54 -3.64
N LEU A 170 -14.49 -7.31 -3.00
CA LEU A 170 -13.19 -7.64 -3.59
C LEU A 170 -13.07 -9.16 -3.77
N GLU A 171 -12.80 -9.59 -5.00
CA GLU A 171 -12.62 -11.01 -5.33
C GLU A 171 -11.54 -11.67 -4.44
N PRO A 172 -11.85 -12.80 -3.77
CA PRO A 172 -10.89 -13.53 -2.95
C PRO A 172 -9.62 -13.92 -3.72
N ASP A 173 -8.47 -13.73 -3.10
CA ASP A 173 -7.20 -14.15 -3.67
C ASP A 173 -7.06 -15.68 -3.64
N MET A 174 -6.59 -16.23 -4.76
CA MET A 174 -6.36 -17.65 -4.93
C MET A 174 -4.92 -17.91 -5.38
N GLN A 175 -4.20 -18.80 -4.68
CA GLN A 175 -2.99 -19.40 -5.20
C GLN A 175 -3.35 -20.71 -5.91
N ARG A 176 -3.46 -20.64 -7.24
CA ARG A 176 -4.06 -21.71 -8.08
C ARG A 176 -5.49 -22.00 -7.63
N THR A 177 -5.70 -23.03 -6.82
CA THR A 177 -7.01 -23.46 -6.31
C THR A 177 -7.13 -23.28 -4.80
N THR A 178 -6.08 -22.78 -4.13
CA THR A 178 -6.05 -22.60 -2.67
C THR A 178 -6.38 -21.14 -2.33
N PRO A 179 -7.42 -20.87 -1.53
CA PRO A 179 -7.71 -19.51 -1.08
C PRO A 179 -6.61 -18.96 -0.18
N LEU A 180 -6.36 -17.66 -0.27
CA LEU A 180 -5.43 -16.93 0.58
C LEU A 180 -6.17 -16.10 1.64
N CYS A 181 -5.46 -15.75 2.72
CA CYS A 181 -5.97 -14.86 3.75
C CYS A 181 -6.19 -13.46 3.18
N MET A 182 -7.37 -12.90 3.43
CA MET A 182 -7.76 -11.58 2.94
C MET A 182 -7.82 -10.51 4.06
N THR A 183 -7.47 -10.87 5.30
CA THR A 183 -7.61 -9.99 6.47
C THR A 183 -6.78 -8.71 6.36
N GLN A 184 -5.56 -8.77 5.80
CA GLN A 184 -4.65 -7.61 5.71
C GLN A 184 -5.18 -6.48 4.81
N TYR A 185 -6.00 -6.79 3.81
CA TYR A 185 -6.62 -5.77 2.95
C TYR A 185 -7.48 -4.79 3.75
N THR A 186 -8.11 -5.26 4.83
CA THR A 186 -8.91 -4.40 5.72
C THR A 186 -8.05 -3.34 6.42
N ARG A 187 -6.75 -3.59 6.58
CA ARG A 187 -5.76 -2.71 7.23
C ARG A 187 -5.01 -1.82 6.23
N LEU A 188 -5.19 -2.01 4.94
CA LEU A 188 -4.49 -1.22 3.91
C LEU A 188 -4.87 0.27 3.98
N PHE A 189 -6.13 0.55 4.30
CA PHE A 189 -6.69 1.90 4.35
C PHE A 189 -7.12 2.29 5.76
N GLY A 190 -7.20 3.59 6.04
CA GLY A 190 -7.65 4.10 7.34
C GLY A 190 -6.68 3.81 8.48
N THR A 191 -5.47 3.36 8.15
CA THR A 191 -4.49 2.85 9.12
C THR A 191 -3.27 3.75 9.20
N ALA A 192 -2.73 3.88 10.41
CA ALA A 192 -1.46 4.57 10.64
C ALA A 192 -0.74 3.96 11.84
N ARG A 193 0.58 3.89 11.78
CA ARG A 193 1.44 3.55 12.89
C ARG A 193 1.67 4.78 13.77
N ILE A 194 1.31 4.68 15.04
CA ILE A 194 1.43 5.76 16.02
C ILE A 194 2.66 5.51 16.88
N PRO A 195 3.65 6.43 16.89
CA PRO A 195 4.85 6.26 17.70
C PRO A 195 4.51 6.28 19.20
N GLY A 196 5.03 5.30 19.93
CA GLY A 196 4.81 5.15 21.37
C GLY A 196 6.11 4.95 22.14
N LYS A 197 6.04 5.05 23.47
CA LYS A 197 7.20 4.85 24.34
C LYS A 197 7.49 3.36 24.47
N GLY A 198 8.65 2.91 24.00
CA GLY A 198 9.09 1.51 24.02
C GLY A 198 8.48 0.64 22.91
N VAL A 199 7.20 0.84 22.61
CA VAL A 199 6.49 0.15 21.52
C VAL A 199 5.54 1.12 20.83
N ASP A 200 5.43 1.01 19.51
CA ASP A 200 4.46 1.75 18.70
C ASP A 200 3.11 1.03 18.72
N THR A 201 2.06 1.72 18.29
CA THR A 201 0.71 1.14 18.21
C THR A 201 0.11 1.40 16.84
N VAL A 202 -0.93 0.66 16.47
CA VAL A 202 -1.63 0.85 15.20
C VAL A 202 -2.95 1.58 15.47
N SER A 203 -3.18 2.68 14.77
CA SER A 203 -4.50 3.31 14.65
C SER A 203 -5.20 2.75 13.44
N TYR A 204 -6.44 2.29 13.61
CA TYR A 204 -7.27 1.75 12.54
C TYR A 204 -8.65 2.40 12.52
N ASN A 205 -9.03 2.97 11.38
CA ASN A 205 -10.22 3.78 11.21
C ASN A 205 -10.99 3.30 9.96
N PRO A 206 -11.76 2.19 10.06
CA PRO A 206 -12.48 1.59 8.92
C PRO A 206 -13.57 2.50 8.34
N ASP A 207 -14.09 3.42 9.15
CA ASP A 207 -15.18 4.34 8.75
C ASP A 207 -14.65 5.65 8.16
N SER A 208 -13.37 5.70 7.78
CA SER A 208 -12.78 6.91 7.20
C SER A 208 -13.41 7.29 5.88
N ARG A 209 -13.60 8.59 5.68
CA ARG A 209 -14.27 9.18 4.51
C ARG A 209 -13.41 10.18 3.75
N HIS A 210 -12.23 10.50 4.25
CA HIS A 210 -11.36 11.53 3.68
C HIS A 210 -10.00 10.97 3.31
N ILE A 211 -9.36 11.62 2.35
CA ILE A 211 -7.93 11.44 2.09
C ILE A 211 -7.16 12.66 2.55
N VAL A 212 -5.87 12.47 2.80
CA VAL A 212 -4.92 13.57 3.00
C VAL A 212 -4.11 13.75 1.73
N VAL A 213 -3.88 15.01 1.36
CA VAL A 213 -3.02 15.37 0.23
C VAL A 213 -1.86 16.20 0.77
N MET A 214 -0.63 15.74 0.54
CA MET A 214 0.58 16.48 0.84
C MET A 214 1.13 17.12 -0.44
N SER A 215 1.38 18.43 -0.40
CA SER A 215 2.02 19.15 -1.51
C SER A 215 3.02 20.17 -0.98
N ARG A 216 4.31 20.00 -1.33
CA ARG A 216 5.42 20.86 -0.89
C ARG A 216 5.48 21.01 0.65
N GLY A 217 5.19 19.93 1.38
CA GLY A 217 5.17 19.88 2.85
C GLY A 217 3.85 20.33 3.49
N HIS A 218 2.98 21.01 2.74
CA HIS A 218 1.66 21.38 3.25
C HIS A 218 0.72 20.17 3.29
N VAL A 219 -0.09 20.08 4.33
CA VAL A 219 -1.08 19.02 4.53
C VAL A 219 -2.48 19.57 4.28
N TYR A 220 -3.17 19.00 3.30
CA TYR A 220 -4.56 19.27 2.97
C TYR A 220 -5.37 18.00 3.21
N TRP A 221 -6.68 18.13 3.31
CA TRP A 221 -7.59 16.98 3.37
C TRP A 221 -8.89 17.30 2.64
N MET A 222 -9.57 16.27 2.16
CA MET A 222 -10.90 16.38 1.56
C MET A 222 -11.69 15.11 1.81
N ASP A 223 -12.97 15.28 2.16
CA ASP A 223 -13.93 14.18 2.15
C ASP A 223 -14.12 13.71 0.71
N VAL A 224 -13.95 12.41 0.51
CA VAL A 224 -14.10 11.71 -0.77
C VAL A 224 -15.29 10.75 -0.73
N LEU A 225 -15.76 10.40 0.46
CA LEU A 225 -16.98 9.63 0.68
C LEU A 225 -18.05 10.47 1.41
N GLY A 226 -19.31 10.24 1.07
CA GLY A 226 -20.47 10.83 1.73
C GLY A 226 -20.83 10.11 3.03
N GLU A 227 -21.87 10.60 3.72
CA GLU A 227 -22.45 9.94 4.89
C GLU A 227 -23.01 8.55 4.59
N ASP A 228 -23.38 8.29 3.34
CA ASP A 228 -23.82 6.99 2.84
C ASP A 228 -22.66 6.03 2.53
N GLY A 229 -21.42 6.45 2.77
CA GLY A 229 -20.21 5.69 2.45
C GLY A 229 -19.89 5.61 0.96
N LYS A 230 -20.63 6.27 0.08
CA LYS A 230 -20.34 6.24 -1.37
C LYS A 230 -19.42 7.38 -1.75
N VAL A 231 -18.68 7.20 -2.84
CA VAL A 231 -17.84 8.27 -3.39
C VAL A 231 -18.72 9.47 -3.72
N CYS A 232 -18.45 10.60 -3.06
CA CYS A 232 -19.30 11.80 -3.13
C CYS A 232 -18.76 12.88 -4.07
N LEU A 233 -17.51 12.75 -4.52
CA LEU A 233 -16.89 13.63 -5.51
C LEU A 233 -16.82 12.93 -6.86
N SER A 234 -17.19 13.61 -7.93
CA SER A 234 -16.88 13.15 -9.30
C SER A 234 -15.38 13.26 -9.59
N GLN A 235 -14.91 12.51 -10.59
CA GLN A 235 -13.52 12.57 -11.04
C GLN A 235 -13.08 14.00 -11.40
N THR A 236 -13.95 14.78 -12.05
CA THR A 236 -13.69 16.20 -12.37
C THR A 236 -13.52 17.06 -11.11
N GLN A 237 -14.36 16.85 -10.09
CA GLN A 237 -14.25 17.59 -8.82
C GLN A 237 -12.95 17.24 -8.07
N ILE A 238 -12.53 15.98 -8.10
CA ILE A 238 -11.23 15.56 -7.56
C ILE A 238 -10.10 16.28 -8.31
N GLU A 239 -10.15 16.32 -9.64
CA GLU A 239 -9.15 17.01 -10.46
C GLU A 239 -9.05 18.52 -10.13
N GLU A 240 -10.20 19.18 -9.99
CA GLU A 240 -10.28 20.60 -9.61
C GLU A 240 -9.73 20.84 -8.20
N ALA A 241 -10.06 19.98 -7.23
CA ALA A 241 -9.55 20.05 -5.87
C ALA A 241 -8.01 19.88 -5.84
N LEU A 242 -7.48 18.87 -6.54
CA LEU A 242 -6.04 18.64 -6.63
C LEU A 242 -5.31 19.80 -7.34
N ARG A 243 -5.91 20.37 -8.39
CA ARG A 243 -5.39 21.57 -9.07
C ARG A 243 -5.36 22.78 -8.14
N SER A 244 -6.41 22.97 -7.33
CA SER A 244 -6.48 24.03 -6.33
C SER A 244 -5.40 23.86 -5.27
N ILE A 245 -5.24 22.65 -4.72
CA ILE A 245 -4.20 22.31 -3.74
C ILE A 245 -2.81 22.60 -4.29
N ARG A 246 -2.50 22.15 -5.51
CA ARG A 246 -1.20 22.42 -6.15
C ARG A 246 -0.98 23.91 -6.38
N THR A 247 -2.02 24.63 -6.79
CA THR A 247 -1.92 26.08 -7.03
C THR A 247 -1.66 26.82 -5.73
N ASP A 248 -2.29 26.42 -4.63
CA ASP A 248 -2.10 27.04 -3.32
C ASP A 248 -0.71 26.73 -2.75
N SER A 249 -0.24 25.48 -2.82
CA SER A 249 1.10 25.10 -2.35
C SER A 249 2.23 25.79 -3.12
N LEU A 250 1.98 26.19 -4.37
CA LEU A 250 2.92 26.98 -5.17
C LEU A 250 3.04 28.45 -4.73
N ARG A 251 2.07 28.98 -3.97
CA ARG A 251 2.10 30.37 -3.49
C ARG A 251 3.11 30.59 -2.37
N TYR A 252 3.43 29.55 -1.62
CA TYR A 252 4.39 29.61 -0.54
C TYR A 252 5.78 29.27 -1.07
N TYR A 253 6.78 30.08 -0.71
CA TYR A 253 8.16 29.68 -0.88
C TYR A 253 8.46 28.56 0.11
N ILE A 254 8.97 27.42 -0.39
CA ILE A 254 9.49 26.37 0.50
C ILE A 254 10.52 27.08 1.39
N GLY A 255 10.47 26.89 2.71
CA GLY A 255 11.41 27.51 3.65
C GLY A 255 11.07 28.91 4.20
N GLU A 256 10.08 29.64 3.65
CA GLU A 256 9.56 30.85 4.33
C GLU A 256 8.81 30.50 5.63
N ASN A 257 8.29 29.27 5.73
CA ASN A 257 7.68 28.73 6.95
C ASN A 257 8.27 27.35 7.26
N LEU A 258 9.28 27.32 8.15
CA LEU A 258 9.84 26.08 8.72
C LEU A 258 8.76 25.15 9.35
N ASN A 259 7.59 25.71 9.66
CA ASN A 259 6.42 25.00 10.16
C ASN A 259 5.80 24.00 9.15
N GLN A 260 6.27 23.97 7.89
CA GLN A 260 5.71 23.11 6.84
C GLN A 260 6.35 21.72 6.78
N ALA A 261 7.49 21.48 7.43
CA ALA A 261 8.20 20.20 7.34
C ALA A 261 7.79 19.18 8.43
N VAL A 262 6.54 19.21 8.90
CA VAL A 262 6.07 18.32 9.99
C VAL A 262 6.20 16.84 9.60
N GLY A 263 5.99 16.52 8.32
CA GLY A 263 6.17 15.15 7.80
C GLY A 263 7.57 14.58 8.02
N LEU A 264 8.61 15.42 8.06
CA LEU A 264 9.99 14.99 8.31
C LEU A 264 10.15 14.33 9.69
N LEU A 265 9.31 14.68 10.66
CA LEU A 265 9.38 14.09 11.99
C LEU A 265 9.05 12.59 11.98
N THR A 266 8.34 12.11 10.95
CA THR A 266 8.08 10.67 10.76
C THR A 266 9.33 9.87 10.33
N THR A 267 10.43 10.56 9.99
CA THR A 267 11.74 9.93 9.67
C THR A 267 12.66 9.79 10.88
N GLU A 268 12.25 10.22 12.07
CA GLU A 268 13.05 10.05 13.28
C GLU A 268 13.02 8.59 13.78
N ASN A 269 14.01 8.25 14.60
CA ASN A 269 13.95 7.22 15.61
C ASN A 269 12.61 7.29 16.35
N ARG A 270 12.01 6.12 16.55
CA ARG A 270 10.63 6.02 17.05
C ARG A 270 10.46 6.56 18.46
N GLU A 271 11.48 6.47 19.31
CA GLU A 271 11.42 7.04 20.66
C GLU A 271 11.40 8.56 20.63
N GLU A 272 12.27 9.17 19.83
CA GLU A 272 12.33 10.61 19.64
C GLU A 272 11.05 11.13 18.97
N TRP A 273 10.56 10.40 17.97
CA TRP A 273 9.31 10.75 17.32
C TRP A 273 8.12 10.66 18.28
N ALA A 274 8.04 9.62 19.14
CA ALA A 274 6.99 9.50 20.14
C ALA A 274 6.94 10.73 21.07
N VAL A 275 8.10 11.19 21.56
CA VAL A 275 8.20 12.37 22.42
C VAL A 275 7.80 13.65 21.67
N ARG A 276 8.26 13.81 20.42
CA ARG A 276 7.97 15.01 19.61
C ARG A 276 6.51 15.07 19.17
N ARG A 277 5.92 13.94 18.80
CA ARG A 277 4.52 13.84 18.41
C ARG A 277 3.60 14.20 19.56
N GLU A 278 3.90 13.73 20.77
CA GLU A 278 3.13 14.09 21.96
C GLU A 278 3.25 15.58 22.29
N LYS A 279 4.45 16.16 22.16
CA LYS A 279 4.64 17.61 22.29
C LYS A 279 3.81 18.39 21.27
N LEU A 280 3.79 17.97 20.00
CA LEU A 280 2.98 18.60 18.96
C LEU A 280 1.48 18.52 19.30
N ARG A 281 1.01 17.33 19.72
CA ARG A 281 -0.38 17.09 20.09
C ARG A 281 -0.83 17.95 21.28
N LEU A 282 0.03 18.11 22.29
CA LEU A 282 -0.26 18.91 23.49
C LEU A 282 -0.11 20.41 23.27
N ALA A 283 0.60 20.85 22.24
CA ALA A 283 0.84 22.26 21.97
C ALA A 283 -0.44 23.03 21.57
N SER A 284 -1.38 22.39 20.87
CA SER A 284 -2.69 22.99 20.55
C SER A 284 -3.74 21.92 20.21
N GLY A 285 -5.01 22.24 20.45
CA GLY A 285 -6.13 21.39 20.02
C GLY A 285 -6.19 21.22 18.50
N GLU A 286 -5.77 22.24 17.74
CA GLU A 286 -5.71 22.19 16.27
C GLU A 286 -4.66 21.20 15.77
N ASN A 287 -3.50 21.09 16.43
CA ASN A 287 -2.48 20.09 16.13
C ASN A 287 -3.01 18.69 16.43
N ALA A 288 -3.67 18.50 17.58
CA ALA A 288 -4.28 17.23 17.93
C ALA A 288 -5.31 16.78 16.88
N SER A 289 -6.21 17.68 16.47
CA SER A 289 -7.18 17.41 15.40
C SER A 289 -6.51 17.16 14.04
N SER A 290 -5.45 17.89 13.71
CA SER A 290 -4.72 17.70 12.44
C SER A 290 -4.02 16.35 12.38
N LEU A 291 -3.33 15.96 13.47
CA LEU A 291 -2.71 14.63 13.59
C LEU A 291 -3.75 13.53 13.46
N GLN A 292 -4.87 13.65 14.17
CA GLN A 292 -5.97 12.68 14.07
C GLN A 292 -6.51 12.55 12.64
N ARG A 293 -6.66 13.67 11.90
CA ARG A 293 -7.09 13.64 10.49
C ARG A 293 -6.09 12.89 9.60
N ILE A 294 -4.78 13.05 9.84
CA ILE A 294 -3.75 12.33 9.09
C ILE A 294 -3.79 10.83 9.43
N ASP A 295 -3.81 10.50 10.72
CA ASP A 295 -3.86 9.12 11.19
C ASP A 295 -5.07 8.38 10.62
N SER A 296 -6.24 9.02 10.61
CA SER A 296 -7.49 8.40 10.21
C SER A 296 -7.78 8.44 8.71
N ALA A 297 -7.00 9.16 7.89
CA ALA A 297 -7.24 9.26 6.45
C ALA A 297 -7.29 7.88 5.75
N ILE A 298 -8.06 7.72 4.68
CA ILE A 298 -8.10 6.46 3.91
C ILE A 298 -6.69 6.12 3.40
N PHE A 299 -6.02 7.08 2.77
CA PHE A 299 -4.60 7.04 2.39
C PHE A 299 -4.05 8.46 2.29
N VAL A 300 -2.74 8.59 2.10
CA VAL A 300 -2.07 9.87 1.81
C VAL A 300 -1.70 9.94 0.33
N LEU A 301 -1.99 11.06 -0.33
CA LEU A 301 -1.51 11.38 -1.68
C LEU A 301 -0.40 12.44 -1.59
N CYS A 302 0.77 12.16 -2.14
CA CYS A 302 1.90 13.10 -2.19
C CYS A 302 2.06 13.65 -3.61
N LEU A 303 1.85 14.95 -3.78
CA LEU A 303 2.09 15.68 -5.02
C LEU A 303 3.49 16.31 -4.98
N ASP A 304 4.45 15.63 -5.60
CA ASP A 304 5.86 16.03 -5.60
C ASP A 304 6.20 17.00 -6.74
N ASP A 305 7.11 17.92 -6.49
CA ASP A 305 7.62 18.90 -7.46
C ASP A 305 8.88 18.42 -8.20
N THR A 306 9.31 17.18 -7.97
CA THR A 306 10.42 16.55 -8.69
C THR A 306 9.96 15.96 -10.03
N SER A 307 10.91 15.80 -10.96
CA SER A 307 10.69 15.15 -12.25
C SER A 307 11.79 14.11 -12.49
N PRO A 308 11.73 12.94 -11.81
CA PRO A 308 12.75 11.90 -11.95
C PRO A 308 12.82 11.40 -13.39
N SER A 309 14.05 11.19 -13.88
CA SER A 309 14.38 10.86 -15.26
C SER A 309 14.64 9.37 -15.49
N SER A 310 14.78 8.59 -14.42
CA SER A 310 15.06 7.15 -14.46
C SER A 310 14.25 6.39 -13.42
N GLN A 311 14.08 5.08 -13.63
CA GLN A 311 13.41 4.21 -12.66
C GLN A 311 14.12 4.22 -11.30
N ALA A 312 15.45 4.33 -11.28
CA ALA A 312 16.22 4.43 -10.05
C ALA A 312 15.93 5.73 -9.27
N GLU A 313 15.78 6.86 -9.98
CA GLU A 313 15.38 8.13 -9.36
C GLU A 313 13.94 8.07 -8.83
N THR A 314 13.01 7.49 -9.59
CA THR A 314 11.61 7.29 -9.13
C THR A 314 11.56 6.36 -7.91
N ALA A 315 12.38 5.31 -7.90
CA ALA A 315 12.51 4.39 -6.78
C ALA A 315 13.04 5.10 -5.52
N SER A 316 14.12 5.85 -5.64
CA SER A 316 14.68 6.65 -4.53
C SER A 316 13.66 7.69 -4.00
N ASN A 317 12.98 8.41 -4.91
CA ASN A 317 11.93 9.36 -4.53
C ASN A 317 10.75 8.69 -3.81
N SER A 318 10.36 7.48 -4.23
CA SER A 318 9.26 6.71 -3.61
C SER A 318 9.66 6.10 -2.26
N LEU A 319 10.94 5.73 -2.10
CA LEU A 319 11.47 5.15 -0.87
C LEU A 319 11.65 6.19 0.24
N HIS A 320 12.33 7.31 -0.06
CA HIS A 320 12.73 8.28 0.97
C HIS A 320 12.62 9.76 0.54
N GLY A 321 12.22 10.04 -0.70
CA GLY A 321 12.17 11.40 -1.25
C GLY A 321 13.55 12.03 -1.47
N THR A 322 13.61 13.19 -2.11
CA THR A 322 14.84 13.97 -2.24
C THR A 322 15.12 14.72 -0.94
N SER A 323 16.41 14.83 -0.60
CA SER A 323 16.88 15.48 0.62
C SER A 323 18.09 16.33 0.29
N GLU A 324 17.94 17.64 0.39
CA GLU A 324 19.01 18.60 0.19
C GLU A 324 18.97 19.65 1.29
N LEU A 325 20.13 20.10 1.75
CA LEU A 325 20.23 21.29 2.61
C LEU A 325 20.41 22.49 1.70
N ALA A 326 19.41 23.39 1.66
CA ALA A 326 19.47 24.54 0.80
C ALA A 326 20.66 25.45 1.17
N ALA A 327 21.52 25.72 0.18
CA ALA A 327 22.66 26.64 0.29
C ALA A 327 22.30 28.13 0.00
N ALA A 328 21.01 28.39 -0.23
CA ALA A 328 20.35 29.68 -0.49
C ALA A 328 20.63 30.37 -1.85
N GLU A 329 19.60 30.44 -2.71
CA GLU A 329 18.90 31.70 -3.01
C GLU A 329 17.43 31.51 -2.59
N GLY A 330 16.88 32.39 -1.74
CA GLY A 330 15.47 32.32 -1.29
C GLY A 330 15.16 31.48 -0.04
N TYR A 331 16.12 30.73 0.51
CA TYR A 331 15.98 29.95 1.76
C TYR A 331 16.97 30.46 2.82
N ALA A 332 16.67 30.29 4.11
CA ALA A 332 17.72 30.39 5.12
C ALA A 332 18.74 29.25 4.91
N ALA A 333 20.03 29.55 5.07
CA ALA A 333 21.08 28.53 4.91
C ALA A 333 20.87 27.38 5.90
N GLY A 334 20.96 26.14 5.43
CA GLY A 334 20.84 24.94 6.26
C GLY A 334 19.40 24.44 6.49
N VAL A 335 18.43 24.96 5.73
CA VAL A 335 17.06 24.43 5.75
C VAL A 335 16.97 23.15 4.92
N GLN A 336 16.36 22.11 5.50
CA GLN A 336 16.05 20.86 4.79
C GLN A 336 14.97 21.12 3.74
N VAL A 337 15.30 20.82 2.48
CA VAL A 337 14.40 20.90 1.33
C VAL A 337 14.39 19.58 0.57
N GLY A 338 13.52 19.50 -0.45
CA GLY A 338 13.25 18.30 -1.23
C GLY A 338 11.95 17.62 -0.83
N THR A 339 11.61 16.52 -1.51
CA THR A 339 10.33 15.83 -1.33
C THR A 339 10.25 15.02 -0.03
N CYS A 340 11.37 14.87 0.71
CA CYS A 340 11.38 14.23 2.03
C CYS A 340 10.44 14.90 3.05
N ILE A 341 10.15 16.20 2.90
CA ILE A 341 9.19 16.92 3.76
C ILE A 341 7.73 16.64 3.35
N ASN A 342 7.51 16.06 2.18
CA ASN A 342 6.21 15.85 1.54
C ASN A 342 5.74 14.39 1.71
N ARG A 343 5.96 13.82 2.89
CA ARG A 343 5.69 12.42 3.23
C ARG A 343 5.13 12.29 4.63
N TRP A 344 4.34 11.25 4.84
CA TRP A 344 3.93 10.79 6.17
C TRP A 344 4.18 9.28 6.28
N TYR A 345 5.40 8.89 6.65
CA TYR A 345 5.85 7.50 6.59
C TYR A 345 5.14 6.56 7.56
N ASP A 346 4.48 7.12 8.57
CA ASP A 346 3.63 6.39 9.50
C ASP A 346 2.31 5.91 8.86
N LYS A 347 1.94 6.42 7.67
CA LYS A 347 0.70 6.03 7.01
C LYS A 347 0.85 4.65 6.36
N SER A 348 -0.15 3.79 6.53
CA SER A 348 -0.18 2.46 5.92
C SER A 348 0.04 2.51 4.40
N LEU A 349 -0.59 3.46 3.72
CA LEU A 349 -0.51 3.63 2.28
C LEU A 349 -0.33 5.10 1.89
N SER A 350 0.73 5.38 1.14
CA SER A 350 0.99 6.66 0.51
C SER A 350 1.17 6.49 -1.00
N ILE A 351 0.37 7.19 -1.79
CA ILE A 351 0.50 7.26 -3.25
C ILE A 351 1.30 8.52 -3.59
N ILE A 352 2.34 8.39 -4.39
CA ILE A 352 3.27 9.49 -4.73
C ILE A 352 3.16 9.75 -6.22
N VAL A 353 2.98 11.02 -6.61
CA VAL A 353 2.91 11.45 -8.02
C VAL A 353 3.80 12.67 -8.24
N CYS A 354 4.85 12.48 -9.03
CA CYS A 354 5.84 13.47 -9.41
C CYS A 354 5.29 14.45 -10.46
N GLN A 355 5.98 15.57 -10.66
CA GLN A 355 5.55 16.63 -11.56
C GLN A 355 5.44 16.18 -13.03
N ASN A 356 6.36 15.32 -13.47
CA ASN A 356 6.35 14.69 -14.79
C ASN A 356 5.39 13.49 -14.91
N GLY A 357 4.62 13.22 -13.85
CA GLY A 357 3.68 12.12 -13.76
C GLY A 357 4.27 10.84 -13.21
N ALA A 358 5.60 10.67 -13.06
CA ALA A 358 6.16 9.45 -12.49
C ALA A 358 5.53 9.15 -11.12
N ALA A 359 5.14 7.89 -10.88
CA ALA A 359 4.36 7.55 -9.70
C ALA A 359 4.92 6.34 -8.95
N GLY A 360 4.61 6.29 -7.66
CA GLY A 360 5.01 5.21 -6.79
C GLY A 360 4.08 5.06 -5.60
N ILE A 361 4.28 3.99 -4.84
CA ILE A 361 3.59 3.72 -3.58
C ILE A 361 4.65 3.56 -2.51
N ASN A 362 4.48 4.20 -1.37
CA ASN A 362 5.21 3.91 -0.13
C ASN A 362 4.21 3.35 0.88
N PHE A 363 4.60 2.33 1.63
CA PHE A 363 3.69 1.70 2.58
C PHE A 363 4.39 1.26 3.87
N GLU A 364 3.65 1.28 4.97
CA GLU A 364 4.17 0.93 6.29
C GLU A 364 4.01 -0.57 6.56
N HIS A 365 5.11 -1.25 6.87
CA HIS A 365 5.19 -2.72 6.82
C HIS A 365 4.71 -3.42 8.12
N SER A 366 4.33 -2.70 9.19
CA SER A 366 4.05 -3.37 10.47
C SER A 366 2.79 -4.25 10.47
N VAL A 367 1.81 -3.91 9.63
CA VAL A 367 0.47 -4.55 9.62
C VAL A 367 0.02 -5.07 8.26
N ILE A 368 0.77 -4.77 7.20
CA ILE A 368 0.46 -5.19 5.84
C ILE A 368 1.71 -5.79 5.18
N ASP A 369 1.51 -6.88 4.46
CA ASP A 369 2.55 -7.48 3.64
C ASP A 369 2.51 -6.94 2.20
N GLY A 370 3.64 -7.08 1.51
CA GLY A 370 3.79 -6.62 0.13
C GLY A 370 2.79 -7.23 -0.87
N HIS A 371 2.23 -8.42 -0.58
CA HIS A 371 1.23 -9.06 -1.45
C HIS A 371 -0.05 -8.22 -1.58
N SER A 372 -0.62 -7.76 -0.46
CA SER A 372 -1.85 -6.96 -0.49
C SER A 372 -1.65 -5.62 -1.20
N VAL A 373 -0.47 -5.00 -1.03
CA VAL A 373 -0.13 -3.76 -1.73
C VAL A 373 0.11 -4.00 -3.22
N LEU A 374 0.69 -5.15 -3.58
CA LEU A 374 0.90 -5.52 -4.98
C LEU A 374 -0.42 -5.76 -5.71
N ARG A 375 -1.36 -6.46 -5.06
CA ARG A 375 -2.72 -6.65 -5.58
C ARG A 375 -3.41 -5.30 -5.77
N PHE A 376 -3.35 -4.42 -4.76
CA PHE A 376 -3.87 -3.06 -4.87
C PHE A 376 -3.26 -2.29 -6.05
N ALA A 377 -1.93 -2.29 -6.20
CA ALA A 377 -1.25 -1.61 -7.29
C ALA A 377 -1.66 -2.16 -8.66
N SER A 378 -1.80 -3.48 -8.78
CA SER A 378 -2.22 -4.16 -10.01
C SER A 378 -3.66 -3.84 -10.40
N ASP A 379 -4.59 -3.86 -9.45
CA ASP A 379 -6.01 -3.56 -9.70
C ASP A 379 -6.20 -2.08 -10.03
N VAL A 380 -5.51 -1.18 -9.31
CA VAL A 380 -5.52 0.26 -9.61
C VAL A 380 -4.97 0.51 -11.01
N PHE A 381 -3.83 -0.07 -11.37
CA PHE A 381 -3.27 0.08 -12.71
C PHE A 381 -4.25 -0.44 -13.78
N THR A 382 -4.79 -1.64 -13.59
CA THR A 382 -5.77 -2.24 -14.51
C THR A 382 -7.01 -1.37 -14.69
N ASP A 383 -7.60 -0.86 -13.61
CA ASP A 383 -8.76 0.04 -13.67
C ASP A 383 -8.44 1.33 -14.42
N THR A 384 -7.24 1.90 -14.26
CA THR A 384 -6.86 3.10 -15.02
C THR A 384 -6.76 2.86 -16.53
N ILE A 385 -6.35 1.66 -16.95
CA ILE A 385 -6.32 1.23 -18.36
C ILE A 385 -7.73 0.96 -18.89
N LEU A 386 -8.56 0.26 -18.13
CA LEU A 386 -9.94 -0.06 -18.53
C LEU A 386 -10.79 1.21 -18.68
N THR A 387 -10.72 2.11 -17.69
CA THR A 387 -11.42 3.40 -17.73
C THR A 387 -11.01 4.23 -18.96
N PHE A 388 -9.77 4.08 -19.43
CA PHE A 388 -9.31 4.74 -20.65
C PHE A 388 -9.95 4.14 -21.92
N ALA A 389 -9.98 2.80 -22.02
CA ALA A 389 -10.60 2.12 -23.15
C ALA A 389 -12.09 2.47 -23.28
N GLU A 390 -12.81 2.56 -22.16
CA GLU A 390 -14.21 2.96 -22.11
C GLU A 390 -14.41 4.41 -22.59
N ASN A 391 -13.59 5.35 -22.11
CA ASN A 391 -13.67 6.75 -22.53
C ASN A 391 -13.40 6.94 -24.04
N ILE A 392 -12.53 6.13 -24.65
CA ILE A 392 -12.33 6.14 -26.11
C ILE A 392 -13.59 5.65 -26.80
N ARG A 393 -14.12 4.50 -26.38
CA ARG A 393 -15.32 3.89 -26.96
C ARG A 393 -16.48 4.87 -26.93
N ASP A 394 -16.73 5.50 -25.78
CA ASP A 394 -17.85 6.42 -25.59
C ASP A 394 -17.71 7.67 -26.49
N ARG A 395 -16.50 8.20 -26.66
CA ARG A 395 -16.23 9.30 -27.60
C ARG A 395 -16.43 8.90 -29.06
N LEU A 396 -16.07 7.67 -29.43
CA LEU A 396 -16.29 7.16 -30.78
C LEU A 396 -17.78 6.92 -31.06
N THR A 397 -18.55 6.47 -30.06
CA THR A 397 -20.00 6.27 -30.18
C THR A 397 -20.81 7.55 -30.16
N CYS A 398 -20.34 8.63 -29.51
CA CYS A 398 -20.99 9.95 -29.57
C CYS A 398 -20.63 10.76 -30.82
N ALA A 399 -19.58 10.37 -31.55
CA ALA A 399 -19.15 11.02 -32.79
C ALA A 399 -19.75 10.36 -34.07
N ALA A 400 -20.41 9.21 -33.91
CA ALA A 400 -21.21 8.52 -34.93
C ALA A 400 -22.69 8.85 -34.74
#